data_AF-A0A2N2LY13-F1
#
_entry.id   AF-A0A2N2LY13-F1
#
_cell.length_a   1.000
_cell.length_b   1.000
_cell.length_c   1.000
_cell.angle_alpha   90.00
_cell.angle_beta   90.00
_cell.angle_gamma   90.00
#
_symmetry.space_group_name_H-M   'P 1'
#
loop_
_entity.id
_entity.type
_entity.pdbx_description
1 polymer ?
#
loop_
_entity_poly.entity_id
_entity_poly.type
_entity_poly.pdbx_seq_one_letter_code
_entity_poly.pdbx_strand_id
1 'polypeptide(L)'
;IVAVLVILITWFVINRTSFGLKMRAIGLSKEGARFAGIKVNKTMLTVALISGGIAGLAGAGEVAGIHFHLIDAISDGLGYSGIIIATLGGLNPFGVGLASLFIGLIDTGAQTVSRVMGVPVYLGDVVQSTLLLVTLSLFVLQNYRIRRVK
;
A
#
# COMPACT_ATOMS: atom_id res chain seq x y z
N ILE A 1 -4.88 -0.74 17.02
CA ILE A 1 -3.66 -0.38 17.81
C ILE A 1 -2.39 -0.80 17.08
N VAL A 2 -2.23 -2.08 16.75
CA VAL A 2 -1.05 -2.61 16.02
C VAL A 2 -0.78 -1.82 14.72
N ALA A 3 -1.80 -1.57 13.91
CA ALA A 3 -1.68 -0.80 12.67
C ALA A 3 -1.08 0.62 12.89
N VAL A 4 -1.50 1.32 13.96
CA VAL A 4 -1.01 2.67 14.27
C VAL A 4 0.48 2.63 14.66
N LEU A 5 0.87 1.63 15.47
CA LEU A 5 2.27 1.44 15.84
C LEU A 5 3.13 1.15 14.61
N VAL A 6 2.67 0.29 13.70
CA VAL A 6 3.38 -0.01 12.46
C VAL A 6 3.55 1.25 11.60
N ILE A 7 2.50 2.05 11.42
CA ILE A 7 2.57 3.31 10.66
C ILE A 7 3.61 4.26 11.28
N LEU A 8 3.61 4.44 12.60
CA LEU A 8 4.57 5.31 13.30
C LEU A 8 6.01 4.80 13.17
N ILE A 9 6.23 3.50 13.37
CA ILE A 9 7.55 2.88 13.24
C ILE A 9 8.05 3.01 11.81
N THR A 10 7.24 2.68 10.82
CA THR A 10 7.61 2.78 9.40
C THR A 10 7.90 4.23 9.01
N TRP A 11 7.10 5.19 9.48
CA TRP A 11 7.36 6.61 9.26
C TRP A 11 8.70 7.05 9.86
N PHE A 12 8.98 6.65 11.10
CA PHE A 12 10.23 6.99 11.77
C PHE A 12 11.43 6.37 11.06
N VAL A 13 11.36 5.08 10.69
CA VAL A 13 12.43 4.38 9.98
C VAL A 13 12.70 5.03 8.63
N ILE A 14 11.67 5.35 7.85
CA ILE A 14 11.84 5.93 6.51
C ILE A 14 12.40 7.36 6.58
N ASN A 15 11.94 8.19 7.53
CA ASN A 15 12.27 9.62 7.55
C ASN A 15 13.46 10.00 8.43
N ARG A 16 13.75 9.23 9.49
CA ARG A 16 14.76 9.61 10.49
C ARG A 16 15.99 8.71 10.51
N THR A 17 16.01 7.59 9.78
CA THR A 17 17.15 6.65 9.82
C THR A 17 17.98 6.61 8.54
N SER A 18 19.27 6.31 8.70
CA SER A 18 20.19 6.07 7.58
C SER A 18 19.79 4.86 6.73
N PHE A 19 19.02 3.93 7.29
CA PHE A 19 18.44 2.81 6.55
C PHE A 19 17.37 3.30 5.56
N GLY A 20 16.46 4.18 6.02
CA GLY A 20 15.46 4.83 5.15
C GLY A 20 16.07 5.60 4.00
N LEU A 21 17.19 6.31 4.23
CA LEU A 21 17.93 7.00 3.17
C LEU A 21 18.44 6.01 2.10
N LYS A 22 19.03 4.88 2.52
CA LYS A 22 19.51 3.83 1.60
C LYS A 22 18.36 3.22 0.80
N MET A 23 17.22 2.97 1.44
CA MET A 23 16.01 2.47 0.76
C MET A 23 15.54 3.43 -0.34
N ARG A 24 15.45 4.73 -0.04
CA ARG A 24 15.03 5.75 -1.00
C ARG A 24 16.03 5.91 -2.15
N ALA A 25 17.33 5.86 -1.85
CA ALA A 25 18.37 5.90 -2.87
C ALA A 25 18.26 4.73 -3.86
N ILE A 26 18.05 3.50 -3.35
CA ILE A 26 17.84 2.31 -4.18
C ILE A 26 16.55 2.42 -5.02
N GLY A 27 15.50 3.01 -4.45
CA GLY A 27 14.23 3.24 -5.15
C GLY A 27 14.31 4.23 -6.30
N LEU A 28 15.23 5.20 -6.23
CA LEU A 28 15.48 6.16 -7.32
C LEU A 28 16.34 5.57 -8.43
N SER A 29 17.46 4.91 -8.08
CA SER A 29 18.31 4.21 -9.03
C SER A 29 19.16 3.15 -8.33
N LYS A 30 19.00 1.89 -8.75
CA LYS A 30 19.81 0.77 -8.25
C LYS A 30 21.29 0.95 -8.61
N GLU A 31 21.56 1.40 -9.84
CA GLU A 31 22.92 1.63 -10.32
C GLU A 31 23.56 2.80 -9.55
N GLY A 32 22.85 3.91 -9.41
CA GLY A 32 23.31 5.08 -8.65
C GLY A 32 23.59 4.75 -7.18
N ALA A 33 22.74 3.95 -6.55
CA ALA A 33 22.97 3.48 -5.18
C ALA A 33 24.23 2.59 -5.06
N ARG A 34 24.49 1.75 -6.07
CA ARG A 34 25.69 0.89 -6.11
C ARG A 34 26.96 1.73 -6.27
N PHE A 35 26.93 2.77 -7.11
CA PHE A 35 28.02 3.74 -7.24
C PHE A 35 28.29 4.50 -5.93
N ALA A 36 27.25 4.81 -5.15
CA ALA A 36 27.36 5.44 -3.83
C ALA A 36 27.85 4.49 -2.71
N GLY A 37 28.28 3.26 -3.03
CA GLY A 37 28.79 2.29 -2.06
C GLY A 37 27.72 1.59 -1.22
N ILE A 38 26.44 1.71 -1.59
CA ILE A 38 25.34 1.04 -0.88
C ILE A 38 25.30 -0.44 -1.30
N LYS A 39 25.25 -1.34 -0.31
CA LYS A 39 25.09 -2.78 -0.52
C LYS A 39 23.64 -3.11 -0.92
N VAL A 40 23.29 -2.83 -2.19
CA VAL A 40 21.91 -2.96 -2.74
C VAL A 40 21.28 -4.31 -2.39
N ASN A 41 21.95 -5.43 -2.64
CA ASN A 41 21.40 -6.77 -2.39
C ASN A 41 21.05 -7.00 -0.91
N LYS A 42 21.92 -6.59 0.02
CA LYS A 42 21.68 -6.75 1.45
C LYS A 42 20.51 -5.89 1.90
N THR A 43 20.50 -4.61 1.50
CA THR A 43 19.41 -3.69 1.85
C THR A 43 18.08 -4.17 1.28
N MET A 44 18.05 -4.62 0.03
CA MET A 44 16.84 -5.14 -0.61
C MET A 44 16.29 -6.37 0.11
N LEU A 45 17.16 -7.32 0.51
CA LEU A 45 16.75 -8.50 1.27
C LEU A 45 16.20 -8.13 2.65
N THR A 46 16.86 -7.22 3.38
CA THR A 46 16.37 -6.75 4.68
C THR A 46 15.00 -6.07 4.54
N VAL A 47 14.82 -5.24 3.51
CA VAL A 47 13.53 -4.58 3.25
C VAL A 47 12.44 -5.61 2.96
N ALA A 48 12.72 -6.61 2.11
CA ALA A 48 11.76 -7.66 1.76
C ALA A 48 11.33 -8.47 2.99
N LEU A 49 12.27 -8.80 3.89
CA LEU A 49 11.98 -9.50 5.14
C LEU A 49 11.13 -8.63 6.09
N ILE A 50 11.43 -7.34 6.20
CA ILE A 50 10.66 -6.40 7.02
C ILE A 50 9.24 -6.24 6.47
N SER A 51 9.08 -6.03 5.16
CA SER A 51 7.75 -5.90 4.54
C SER A 51 6.95 -7.19 4.64
N GLY A 52 7.59 -8.34 4.44
CA GLY A 52 6.96 -9.65 4.62
C GLY A 52 6.53 -9.89 6.07
N GLY A 53 7.35 -9.48 7.05
CA GLY A 53 7.00 -9.54 8.47
C GLY A 53 5.79 -8.66 8.82
N ILE A 54 5.73 -7.43 8.28
CA ILE A 54 4.58 -6.54 8.48
C ILE A 54 3.30 -7.13 7.85
N ALA A 55 3.40 -7.66 6.63
CA ALA A 55 2.27 -8.32 5.96
C ALA A 55 1.81 -9.57 6.73
N GLY A 56 2.75 -10.36 7.25
CA GLY A 56 2.46 -11.52 8.10
C GLY A 56 1.76 -11.14 9.41
N LEU A 57 2.18 -10.04 10.06
CA LEU A 57 1.50 -9.51 11.25
C LEU A 57 0.07 -9.07 10.95
N ALA A 58 -0.18 -8.48 9.78
CA ALA A 58 -1.52 -8.10 9.35
C ALA A 58 -2.40 -9.35 9.14
N GLY A 59 -1.92 -10.35 8.41
CA GLY A 59 -2.65 -11.61 8.19
C GLY A 59 -2.89 -12.40 9.48
N ALA A 60 -1.90 -12.46 10.37
CA ALA A 60 -2.06 -13.08 11.69
C ALA A 60 -3.12 -12.37 12.54
N GLY A 61 -3.19 -11.04 12.47
CA GLY A 61 -4.22 -10.25 13.15
C GLY A 61 -5.63 -10.54 12.61
N GLU A 62 -5.78 -10.71 11.30
CA GLU A 62 -7.05 -11.02 10.65
C GLU A 62 -7.58 -12.41 11.05
N VAL A 63 -6.71 -13.42 11.03
CA VAL A 63 -7.07 -14.81 11.35
C VAL A 63 -7.32 -14.99 12.84
N ALA A 64 -6.42 -14.50 13.70
CA ALA A 64 -6.51 -14.70 15.15
C ALA A 64 -7.55 -13.78 15.81
N GLY A 65 -7.89 -12.64 15.20
CA GLY A 65 -8.77 -11.64 15.78
C GLY A 65 -10.23 -11.73 15.33
N ILE A 66 -10.48 -11.98 14.03
CA ILE A 66 -11.83 -11.90 13.46
C ILE A 66 -12.41 -13.28 13.21
N HIS A 67 -11.64 -14.14 12.54
CA HIS A 67 -12.19 -15.36 11.97
C HIS A 67 -12.07 -16.57 12.91
N PHE A 68 -11.08 -16.62 13.82
CA PHE A 68 -10.82 -17.73 14.76
C PHE A 68 -10.63 -19.14 14.14
N HIS A 69 -10.72 -19.26 12.82
CA HIS A 69 -10.44 -20.44 12.02
C HIS A 69 -9.83 -20.04 10.67
N LEU A 70 -9.08 -20.94 10.04
CA LEU A 70 -8.48 -20.70 8.74
C LEU A 70 -9.57 -20.79 7.67
N ILE A 71 -9.77 -19.73 6.89
CA ILE A 71 -10.74 -19.66 5.80
C ILE A 71 -9.97 -19.73 4.48
N ASP A 72 -10.53 -20.38 3.46
CA ASP A 72 -9.89 -20.56 2.14
C ASP A 72 -9.59 -19.23 1.41
N ALA A 73 -10.16 -18.10 1.85
CA ALA A 73 -10.02 -16.78 1.21
C ALA A 73 -9.52 -15.67 2.16
N ILE A 74 -8.51 -15.95 3.01
CA ILE A 74 -7.96 -14.95 3.95
C ILE A 74 -7.41 -13.68 3.25
N SER A 75 -7.00 -13.77 1.99
CA SER A 75 -6.40 -12.64 1.25
C SER A 75 -6.91 -12.56 -0.18
N ASP A 76 -8.21 -12.75 -0.41
CA ASP A 76 -8.75 -12.47 -1.74
C ASP A 76 -8.70 -10.95 -2.00
N GLY A 77 -7.94 -10.53 -3.01
CA GLY A 77 -7.88 -9.13 -3.43
C GLY A 77 -7.08 -8.14 -2.57
N LEU A 78 -6.77 -8.41 -1.28
CA LEU A 78 -6.15 -7.44 -0.36
C LEU A 78 -4.82 -6.85 -0.86
N GLY A 79 -4.02 -7.64 -1.57
CA GLY A 79 -2.78 -7.17 -2.20
C GLY A 79 -3.03 -6.11 -3.29
N TYR A 80 -4.09 -6.28 -4.09
CA TYR A 80 -4.49 -5.30 -5.11
C TYR A 80 -5.02 -4.03 -4.48
N SER A 81 -5.88 -4.13 -3.46
CA SER A 81 -6.31 -2.95 -2.68
C SER A 81 -5.12 -2.23 -2.04
N GLY A 82 -4.08 -2.95 -1.62
CA GLY A 82 -2.82 -2.38 -1.15
C GLY A 82 -2.13 -1.47 -2.18
N ILE A 83 -2.15 -1.82 -3.47
CA ILE A 83 -1.60 -0.98 -4.55
C ILE A 83 -2.41 0.32 -4.67
N ILE A 84 -3.74 0.22 -4.57
CA ILE A 84 -4.66 1.38 -4.61
C ILE A 84 -4.37 2.32 -3.45
N ILE A 85 -4.29 1.78 -2.24
CA ILE A 85 -4.02 2.53 -1.02
C ILE A 85 -2.64 3.20 -1.08
N ALA A 86 -1.61 2.48 -1.53
CA ALA A 86 -0.24 3.01 -1.65
C ALA A 86 -0.16 4.20 -2.62
N THR A 87 -0.86 4.09 -3.75
CA THR A 87 -0.90 5.11 -4.79
C THR A 87 -1.69 6.33 -4.32
N LEU A 88 -2.87 6.12 -3.74
CA LEU A 88 -3.73 7.18 -3.21
C LEU A 88 -3.06 7.92 -2.04
N GLY A 89 -2.33 7.20 -1.18
CA GLY A 89 -1.57 7.76 -0.07
C GLY A 89 -0.28 8.48 -0.46
N GLY A 90 0.04 8.57 -1.77
CA GLY A 90 1.24 9.25 -2.27
C GLY A 90 2.55 8.65 -1.74
N LEU A 91 2.59 7.34 -1.49
CA LEU A 91 3.73 6.61 -0.91
C LEU A 91 4.22 7.13 0.46
N ASN A 92 3.41 7.93 1.16
CA ASN A 92 3.72 8.42 2.50
C ASN A 92 3.00 7.56 3.55
N PRO A 93 3.67 7.05 4.60
CA PRO A 93 3.04 6.21 5.63
C PRO A 93 1.76 6.80 6.24
N PHE A 94 1.71 8.12 6.47
CA PHE A 94 0.50 8.77 6.98
C PHE A 94 -0.62 8.84 5.94
N GLY A 95 -0.28 9.13 4.69
CA GLY A 95 -1.24 9.15 3.58
C GLY A 95 -1.82 7.76 3.32
N VAL A 96 -0.99 6.71 3.40
CA VAL A 96 -1.38 5.30 3.30
C VAL A 96 -2.33 4.92 4.43
N GLY A 97 -2.05 5.35 5.66
CA GLY A 97 -2.97 5.12 6.78
C GLY A 97 -4.36 5.72 6.54
N LEU A 98 -4.42 6.98 6.12
CA LEU A 98 -5.71 7.63 5.84
C LEU A 98 -6.43 6.99 4.63
N ALA A 99 -5.69 6.69 3.56
CA ALA A 99 -6.23 6.03 2.38
C ALA A 99 -6.78 4.63 2.70
N SER A 100 -6.12 3.87 3.58
CA SER A 100 -6.59 2.54 4.00
C SER A 100 -7.93 2.59 4.73
N LEU A 101 -8.15 3.62 5.56
CA LEU A 101 -9.44 3.83 6.23
C LEU A 101 -10.53 4.16 5.23
N PHE A 102 -10.23 5.01 4.23
CA PHE A 102 -11.18 5.37 3.19
C PHE A 102 -11.56 4.17 2.31
N ILE A 103 -10.58 3.38 1.88
CA ILE A 103 -10.83 2.15 1.09
C ILE A 103 -11.58 1.11 1.92
N GLY A 104 -11.24 0.94 3.20
CA GLY A 104 -11.96 0.04 4.11
C GLY A 104 -13.42 0.45 4.33
N LEU A 105 -13.71 1.76 4.34
CA LEU A 105 -15.08 2.29 4.40
C LEU A 105 -15.86 1.94 3.12
N ILE A 106 -15.24 2.08 1.95
CA ILE A 106 -15.86 1.71 0.66
C ILE A 106 -16.16 0.22 0.64
N ASP A 107 -15.22 -0.61 1.07
CA ASP A 107 -15.38 -2.07 1.06
C ASP A 107 -16.51 -2.52 2.01
N THR A 108 -16.49 -2.04 3.26
CA THR A 108 -17.55 -2.35 4.23
C THR A 108 -18.91 -1.80 3.77
N GLY A 109 -18.93 -0.62 3.15
CA GLY A 109 -20.13 -0.02 2.58
C GLY A 109 -20.69 -0.82 1.41
N ALA A 110 -19.84 -1.27 0.49
CA ALA A 110 -20.22 -2.11 -0.65
C ALA A 110 -20.79 -3.46 -0.19
N GLN A 111 -20.17 -4.09 0.80
CA GLN A 111 -20.69 -5.31 1.42
C GLN A 111 -22.05 -5.09 2.09
N THR A 112 -22.24 -3.96 2.78
CA THR A 112 -23.52 -3.64 3.44
C THR A 112 -24.63 -3.40 2.42
N VAL A 113 -24.36 -2.62 1.38
CA VAL A 113 -25.29 -2.37 0.27
C VAL A 113 -25.64 -3.67 -0.44
N SER A 114 -24.65 -4.55 -0.64
CA SER A 114 -24.87 -5.86 -1.23
C SER A 114 -25.83 -6.72 -0.41
N ARG A 115 -25.66 -6.75 0.92
CA ARG A 115 -26.54 -7.52 1.82
C ARG A 115 -27.97 -6.95 1.89
N VAL A 116 -28.12 -5.63 1.89
CA VAL A 116 -29.44 -4.97 2.10
C VAL A 116 -30.23 -4.83 0.80
N MET A 117 -29.57 -4.44 -0.30
CA MET A 117 -30.22 -4.14 -1.58
C MET A 117 -30.04 -5.25 -2.63
N GLY A 118 -29.36 -6.35 -2.30
CA GLY A 118 -29.13 -7.47 -3.22
C GLY A 118 -28.21 -7.13 -4.40
N VAL A 119 -27.45 -6.04 -4.29
CA VAL A 119 -26.56 -5.55 -5.35
C VAL A 119 -25.24 -6.34 -5.33
N PRO A 120 -24.59 -6.64 -6.48
CA PRO A 120 -23.31 -7.35 -6.48
C PRO A 120 -22.19 -6.55 -5.78
N VAL A 121 -21.38 -7.23 -4.95
CA VAL A 121 -20.24 -6.63 -4.22
C VAL A 121 -19.19 -6.04 -5.17
N TYR A 122 -19.09 -6.56 -6.39
CA TYR A 122 -18.18 -6.09 -7.44
C TYR A 122 -18.30 -4.60 -7.77
N LEU A 123 -19.41 -3.94 -7.44
CA LEU A 123 -19.52 -2.49 -7.58
C LEU A 123 -18.49 -1.74 -6.70
N GLY A 124 -18.16 -2.28 -5.52
CA GLY A 124 -17.10 -1.74 -4.68
C GLY A 124 -15.73 -1.79 -5.37
N ASP A 125 -15.42 -2.93 -6.01
CA ASP A 125 -14.16 -3.11 -6.74
C ASP A 125 -14.06 -2.19 -7.96
N VAL A 126 -15.16 -1.96 -8.66
CA VAL A 126 -15.23 -1.01 -9.78
C VAL A 126 -14.93 0.42 -9.30
N VAL A 127 -15.48 0.82 -8.16
CA VAL A 127 -15.20 2.14 -7.56
C VAL A 127 -13.72 2.25 -7.17
N GLN A 128 -13.16 1.25 -6.48
CA GLN A 128 -11.75 1.22 -6.09
C GLN A 128 -10.82 1.28 -7.32
N SER A 129 -11.13 0.52 -8.37
CA SER A 129 -10.34 0.48 -9.61
C SER A 129 -10.41 1.82 -10.36
N THR A 130 -11.58 2.45 -10.41
CA THR A 130 -11.75 3.77 -11.01
C THR A 130 -10.96 4.83 -10.23
N LEU A 131 -10.96 4.77 -8.89
CA LEU A 131 -10.14 5.64 -8.05
C LEU A 131 -8.65 5.49 -8.34
N LEU A 132 -8.16 4.26 -8.51
CA LEU A 132 -6.78 4.01 -8.90
C LEU A 132 -6.46 4.65 -10.25
N LEU A 133 -7.30 4.43 -11.27
CA LEU A 133 -7.09 4.98 -12.61
C LEU A 133 -7.08 6.51 -12.60
N VAL A 134 -8.00 7.14 -11.87
CA VAL A 134 -8.04 8.60 -11.71
C VAL A 134 -6.78 9.10 -11.01
N THR A 135 -6.36 8.44 -9.93
CA THR A 135 -5.17 8.82 -9.18
C THR A 135 -3.92 8.72 -10.06
N LEU A 136 -3.73 7.60 -10.76
CA LEU A 136 -2.61 7.43 -11.69
C LEU A 136 -2.62 8.45 -12.83
N SER A 137 -3.80 8.73 -13.40
CA SER A 137 -3.96 9.74 -14.45
C SER A 137 -3.52 11.12 -13.96
N LEU A 138 -3.89 11.50 -12.74
CA LEU A 138 -3.45 12.76 -12.12
C LEU A 138 -1.94 12.78 -11.87
N PHE A 139 -1.35 11.67 -11.39
CA PHE A 139 0.10 11.56 -11.23
C PHE A 139 0.86 11.74 -12.55
N VAL A 140 0.35 11.18 -13.65
CA VAL A 140 0.94 11.36 -14.98
C VAL A 140 0.85 12.82 -15.42
N LEU A 141 -0.32 13.44 -15.28
CA LEU A 141 -0.52 14.86 -15.64
C LEU A 141 0.35 15.82 -14.83
N GLN A 142 0.59 15.52 -13.55
CA GLN A 142 1.45 16.33 -12.69
C GLN A 142 2.94 16.16 -13.00
N ASN A 143 3.39 14.93 -13.27
CA ASN A 143 4.81 14.63 -13.47
C ASN A 143 5.27 14.87 -14.93
N TYR A 144 4.37 14.77 -15.90
CA TYR A 144 4.68 14.99 -17.31
C TYR A 144 4.01 16.29 -17.80
N ARG A 145 4.81 17.36 -17.96
CA ARG A 145 4.35 18.53 -18.72
C ARG A 145 4.11 18.08 -20.16
N ILE A 146 2.85 18.13 -20.60
CA ILE A 146 2.43 17.84 -21.97
C ILE A 146 3.20 18.77 -22.91
N ARG A 147 4.30 18.27 -23.48
CA ARG A 147 5.05 18.98 -24.51
C ARG A 147 4.39 18.65 -25.84
N ARG A 148 3.53 19.55 -26.34
CA ARG A 148 3.08 19.48 -27.74
C ARG A 148 4.31 19.57 -28.62
N VAL A 149 4.70 18.46 -29.22
CA VAL A 149 5.66 18.44 -30.33
C VAL A 149 4.87 18.94 -31.54
N LYS A 150 5.21 20.15 -32.00
CA LYS A 150 4.77 20.68 -33.30
C LYS A 150 5.64 20.09 -34.38
#